data_AF-A0A4Q4XUR7-F1
#
_entry.id   AF-A0A4Q4XUR7-F1
#
_cell.length_a   1.000
_cell.length_b   1.000
_cell.length_c   1.000
_cell.angle_alpha   90.00
_cell.angle_beta   90.00
_cell.angle_gamma   90.00
#
_symmetry.space_group_name_H-M   'P 1'
#
loop_
_entity.id
_entity.type
_entity.pdbx_description
1 polymer ?
#
loop_
_entity_poly.entity_id
_entity_poly.type
_entity_poly.pdbx_seq_one_letter_code
_entity_poly.pdbx_strand_id
1 'polypeptide(L)'
;MASNPPGKCCRVGVKHEGEPAGKDIRVSQWDAYLATPPSTAVAQHADAAILYIPDVIGIWQNSRLLADQFAANGYTTLIMDVLNGDPVPLNHPGEFDLFAWLARGSGGDNPHTKEAVDPIVEAGLRYLREEKGFKKIGAVGYCFGAKVR
;
A
#
# COMPACT_ATOMS: atom_id res chain seq x y z
N MET A 1 11.18 17.79 1.32
CA MET A 1 9.74 17.49 1.18
C MET A 1 8.98 18.38 2.15
N ALA A 2 8.18 19.31 1.63
CA ALA A 2 7.39 20.23 2.43
C ALA A 2 5.97 19.67 2.58
N SER A 3 5.77 18.70 3.47
CA SER A 3 4.44 18.34 3.95
C SER A 3 4.24 18.96 5.32
N ASN A 4 3.09 19.60 5.52
CA ASN A 4 2.71 20.15 6.82
C ASN A 4 2.55 19.01 7.85
N PRO A 5 2.66 19.30 9.16
CA PRO A 5 2.35 18.33 10.20
C PRO A 5 0.94 17.73 10.01
N PRO A 6 0.72 16.46 10.40
CA PRO A 6 -0.57 15.80 10.23
C PRO A 6 -1.73 16.60 10.86
N GLY A 7 -2.71 16.98 10.05
CA GLY A 7 -3.87 17.79 10.45
C GLY A 7 -5.21 17.07 10.27
N LYS A 8 -6.33 17.79 10.41
CA LYS A 8 -7.70 17.23 10.24
C LYS A 8 -7.90 16.60 8.85
N CYS A 9 -7.29 17.16 7.81
CA CYS A 9 -7.32 16.60 6.46
C CYS A 9 -6.66 15.21 6.32
N CYS A 10 -5.75 14.83 7.24
CA CYS A 10 -5.17 13.49 7.28
C CYS A 10 -6.06 12.45 7.99
N ARG A 11 -7.14 12.89 8.66
CA ARG A 11 -8.05 12.03 9.43
C ARG A 11 -9.41 11.85 8.77
N VAL A 12 -9.77 12.71 7.81
CA VAL A 12 -11.03 12.62 7.08
C VAL A 12 -10.78 11.87 5.78
N GLY A 13 -11.13 10.59 5.76
CA GLY A 13 -11.07 9.76 4.56
C GLY A 13 -12.28 9.99 3.64
N VAL A 14 -12.07 9.87 2.33
CA VAL A 14 -13.14 9.70 1.34
C VAL A 14 -13.33 8.20 1.15
N LYS A 15 -14.56 7.69 1.21
CA LYS A 15 -14.84 6.27 0.90
C LYS A 15 -15.08 6.13 -0.59
N HIS A 16 -14.30 5.27 -1.25
CA HIS A 16 -14.55 4.88 -2.62
C HIS A 16 -15.60 3.76 -2.65
N GLU A 17 -16.47 3.79 -3.65
CA GLU A 17 -17.48 2.77 -3.91
C GLU A 17 -17.05 1.91 -5.11
N GLY A 18 -17.41 0.63 -5.10
CA GLY A 18 -17.05 -0.34 -6.13
C GLY A 18 -16.65 -1.69 -5.55
N GLU A 19 -16.48 -2.67 -6.43
CA GLU A 19 -16.02 -4.02 -6.10
C GLU A 19 -14.55 -4.19 -6.49
N PRO A 20 -13.66 -4.56 -5.56
CA PRO A 20 -12.27 -4.86 -5.88
C PRO A 20 -12.14 -5.98 -6.93
N ALA A 21 -11.30 -5.79 -7.93
CA ALA A 21 -11.13 -6.71 -9.08
C ALA A 21 -9.77 -7.42 -9.11
N GLY A 22 -8.79 -6.92 -8.37
CA GLY A 22 -7.50 -7.55 -8.14
C GLY A 22 -7.58 -8.78 -7.24
N LYS A 23 -6.41 -9.28 -6.84
CA LYS A 23 -6.28 -10.55 -6.11
C LYS A 23 -5.43 -10.38 -4.86
N ASP A 24 -5.90 -10.93 -3.75
CA ASP A 24 -5.08 -11.17 -2.58
C ASP A 24 -4.03 -12.25 -2.91
N ILE A 25 -2.77 -11.94 -2.68
CA ILE A 25 -1.62 -12.81 -2.92
C ILE A 25 -0.65 -12.73 -1.74
N ARG A 26 0.39 -13.57 -1.77
CA ARG A 26 1.50 -13.48 -0.83
C ARG A 26 2.79 -13.23 -1.59
N VAL A 27 3.58 -12.28 -1.11
CA VAL A 27 4.91 -11.95 -1.64
C VAL A 27 5.91 -12.21 -0.53
N SER A 28 6.76 -13.23 -0.72
CA SER A 28 7.57 -13.81 0.36
C SER A 28 6.66 -14.22 1.53
N GLN A 29 6.84 -13.61 2.70
CA GLN A 29 6.07 -13.87 3.90
C GLN A 29 4.97 -12.84 4.19
N TRP A 30 4.83 -11.79 3.36
CA TRP A 30 3.87 -10.72 3.59
C TRP A 30 2.67 -10.83 2.66
N ASP A 31 1.51 -10.44 3.17
CA ASP A 31 0.30 -10.34 2.39
C ASP A 31 0.37 -9.14 1.45
N ALA A 32 -0.26 -9.27 0.29
CA ALA A 32 -0.23 -8.28 -0.75
C ALA A 32 -1.49 -8.36 -1.60
N TYR A 33 -1.79 -7.27 -2.31
CA TYR A 33 -2.90 -7.21 -3.25
C TYR A 33 -2.37 -6.81 -4.61
N LEU A 34 -2.66 -7.64 -5.62
CA LEU A 34 -2.20 -7.44 -6.99
C LEU A 34 -3.38 -7.11 -7.90
N ALA A 35 -3.39 -5.88 -8.41
CA ALA A 35 -4.30 -5.43 -9.44
C ALA A 35 -3.61 -5.51 -10.80
N THR A 36 -4.18 -6.27 -11.73
CA THR A 36 -3.65 -6.45 -13.10
C THR A 36 -4.57 -5.79 -14.12
N PRO A 37 -4.04 -5.12 -15.15
CA PRO A 37 -4.87 -4.49 -16.17
C PRO A 37 -5.81 -5.48 -16.85
N PRO A 38 -7.06 -5.07 -17.18
CA PRO A 38 -7.93 -5.88 -18.02
C PRO A 38 -7.29 -6.07 -19.40
N SER A 39 -7.66 -7.16 -20.11
CA SER A 39 -7.08 -7.52 -21.41
C SER A 39 -7.13 -6.38 -22.45
N THR A 40 -8.10 -5.47 -22.34
CA THR A 40 -8.26 -4.29 -23.20
C THR A 40 -7.25 -3.17 -22.93
N ALA A 41 -6.58 -3.16 -21.78
CA ALA A 41 -5.66 -2.10 -21.35
C ALA A 41 -4.18 -2.56 -21.23
N VAL A 42 -3.91 -3.88 -21.32
CA VAL A 42 -2.57 -4.48 -21.10
C VAL A 42 -1.47 -3.84 -21.96
N ALA A 43 -1.78 -3.42 -23.20
CA ALA A 43 -0.77 -2.93 -24.14
C ALA A 43 -0.24 -1.51 -23.83
N GLN A 44 -0.91 -0.71 -22.99
CA GLN A 44 -0.56 0.71 -22.82
C GLN A 44 0.73 0.91 -22.01
N HIS A 45 0.92 0.12 -20.96
CA HIS A 45 2.05 0.24 -20.03
C HIS A 45 2.61 -1.13 -19.60
N ALA A 46 2.67 -2.09 -20.52
CA ALA A 46 3.09 -3.48 -20.25
C ALA A 46 4.48 -3.63 -19.60
N ASP A 47 5.38 -2.65 -19.73
CA ASP A 47 6.73 -2.67 -19.14
C ASP A 47 6.83 -1.92 -17.80
N ALA A 48 5.73 -1.33 -17.33
CA ALA A 48 5.67 -0.51 -16.13
C ALA A 48 4.70 -1.08 -15.08
N ALA A 49 5.12 -1.01 -13.82
CA ALA A 49 4.29 -1.34 -12.67
C ALA A 49 4.31 -0.21 -11.63
N ILE A 50 3.33 -0.24 -10.73
CA ILE A 50 3.24 0.67 -9.59
C ILE A 50 3.35 -0.15 -8.30
N LEU A 51 4.27 0.25 -7.43
CA LEU A 51 4.27 -0.17 -6.04
C LEU A 51 3.45 0.84 -5.23
N TYR A 52 2.32 0.40 -4.71
CA TYR A 52 1.43 1.18 -3.88
C TYR A 52 1.76 0.94 -2.41
N ILE A 53 2.08 2.01 -1.69
CA ILE A 53 2.38 1.97 -0.26
C ILE A 53 1.18 2.57 0.49
N PRO A 54 0.43 1.76 1.25
CA PRO A 54 -0.83 2.19 1.83
C PRO A 54 -0.66 3.16 3.00
N ASP A 55 -1.79 3.72 3.41
CA ASP A 55 -1.93 4.42 4.67
C ASP A 55 -1.93 3.43 5.86
N VAL A 56 -2.14 3.94 7.07
CA VAL A 56 -2.14 3.13 8.30
C VAL A 56 -3.28 2.11 8.37
N ILE A 57 -4.26 2.13 7.45
CA ILE A 57 -5.34 1.14 7.37
C ILE A 57 -4.91 -0.05 6.48
N GLY A 58 -3.81 0.07 5.75
CA GLY A 58 -3.18 -1.04 5.03
C GLY A 58 -3.92 -1.45 3.75
N ILE A 59 -4.13 -2.76 3.57
CA ILE A 59 -4.88 -3.32 2.45
C ILE A 59 -6.37 -3.39 2.81
N TRP A 60 -7.14 -2.40 2.36
CA TRP A 60 -8.57 -2.28 2.63
C TRP A 60 -9.33 -1.79 1.39
N GLN A 61 -10.66 -1.67 1.49
CA GLN A 61 -11.53 -1.35 0.35
C GLN A 61 -10.99 -0.21 -0.52
N ASN A 62 -10.63 0.94 0.07
CA ASN A 62 -10.17 2.08 -0.70
C ASN A 62 -8.82 1.83 -1.38
N SER A 63 -7.83 1.26 -0.67
CA SER A 63 -6.51 1.03 -1.27
C SER A 63 -6.58 0.01 -2.40
N ARG A 64 -7.43 -1.03 -2.25
CA ARG A 64 -7.73 -2.00 -3.32
C ARG A 64 -8.36 -1.30 -4.54
N LEU A 65 -9.40 -0.49 -4.33
CA LEU A 65 -10.07 0.22 -5.42
C LEU A 65 -9.15 1.21 -6.14
N LEU A 66 -8.25 1.89 -5.41
CA LEU A 66 -7.24 2.77 -6.02
C LEU A 66 -6.22 1.99 -6.84
N ALA A 67 -5.75 0.84 -6.35
CA ALA A 67 -4.88 -0.05 -7.14
C ALA A 67 -5.59 -0.57 -8.41
N ASP A 68 -6.87 -0.91 -8.30
CA ASP A 68 -7.67 -1.35 -9.45
C ASP A 68 -7.89 -0.22 -10.46
N GLN A 69 -8.00 1.05 -10.02
CA GLN A 69 -8.06 2.20 -10.92
C GLN A 69 -6.75 2.39 -11.70
N PHE A 70 -5.58 2.22 -11.05
CA PHE A 70 -4.31 2.24 -11.77
C PHE A 70 -4.21 1.10 -12.78
N ALA A 71 -4.67 -0.10 -12.42
CA ALA A 71 -4.75 -1.25 -13.31
C ALA A 71 -5.69 -1.02 -14.49
N ALA A 72 -6.85 -0.41 -14.27
CA ALA A 72 -7.79 -0.05 -15.34
C ALA A 72 -7.17 0.93 -16.36
N ASN A 73 -6.19 1.73 -15.93
CA ASN A 73 -5.40 2.63 -16.79
C ASN A 73 -4.12 1.97 -17.34
N GLY A 74 -3.99 0.64 -17.26
CA GLY A 74 -2.91 -0.11 -17.89
C GLY A 74 -1.69 -0.40 -17.00
N TYR A 75 -1.67 0.04 -15.74
CA TYR A 75 -0.54 -0.20 -14.82
C TYR A 75 -0.79 -1.36 -13.87
N THR A 76 0.01 -2.43 -13.98
CA THR A 76 -0.01 -3.46 -12.93
C THR A 76 0.39 -2.83 -11.60
N THR A 77 -0.46 -2.97 -10.59
CA THR A 77 -0.28 -2.28 -9.30
C THR A 77 -0.26 -3.30 -8.18
N LEU A 78 0.80 -3.26 -7.38
CA LEU A 78 1.00 -4.11 -6.21
C LEU A 78 0.90 -3.27 -4.95
N ILE A 79 0.01 -3.66 -4.04
CA ILE A 79 -0.01 -3.16 -2.67
C ILE A 79 0.69 -4.20 -1.79
N MET A 80 1.68 -3.78 -1.01
CA MET A 80 2.28 -4.61 0.03
C MET A 80 1.66 -4.28 1.38
N ASP A 81 1.43 -5.29 2.23
CA ASP A 81 1.08 -5.07 3.62
C ASP A 81 2.31 -4.67 4.43
N VAL A 82 2.65 -3.38 4.33
CA VAL A 82 3.78 -2.77 5.04
C VAL A 82 3.57 -2.70 6.56
N LEU A 83 2.39 -3.05 7.05
CA LEU A 83 2.07 -3.06 8.49
C LEU A 83 2.11 -4.49 9.05
N ASN A 84 2.44 -5.49 8.23
CA ASN A 84 2.62 -6.88 8.66
C ASN A 84 1.46 -7.39 9.53
N GLY A 85 0.23 -7.23 9.03
CA GLY A 85 -1.00 -7.68 9.68
C GLY A 85 -1.50 -6.79 10.82
N ASP A 86 -0.91 -5.61 11.05
CA ASP A 86 -1.27 -4.70 12.14
C ASP A 86 -1.81 -3.34 11.64
N PRO A 87 -2.89 -3.30 10.83
CA PRO A 87 -3.50 -2.05 10.41
C PRO A 87 -4.25 -1.36 11.55
N VAL A 88 -4.31 -0.03 11.50
CA VAL A 88 -5.15 0.76 12.40
C VAL A 88 -6.63 0.52 12.06
N PRO A 89 -7.47 0.15 13.05
CA PRO A 89 -8.90 -0.05 12.83
C PRO A 89 -9.60 1.21 12.30
N LEU A 90 -10.46 1.02 11.30
CA LEU A 90 -11.33 2.08 10.81
C LEU A 90 -12.22 2.61 11.94
N ASN A 91 -12.25 3.93 12.11
CA ASN A 91 -13.03 4.63 13.14
C ASN A 91 -12.68 4.19 14.57
N HIS A 92 -11.38 4.08 14.88
CA HIS A 92 -10.92 3.80 16.24
C HIS A 92 -11.62 4.71 17.27
N PRO A 93 -12.39 4.16 18.22
CA PRO A 93 -13.04 4.95 19.26
C PRO A 93 -12.00 5.43 20.29
N GLY A 94 -12.05 6.71 20.66
CA GLY A 94 -11.18 7.28 21.69
C GLY A 94 -9.81 7.76 21.19
N GLU A 95 -8.90 8.01 22.13
CA GLU A 95 -7.55 8.49 21.83
C GLU A 95 -6.69 7.33 21.28
N PHE A 96 -6.17 7.50 20.07
CA PHE A 96 -5.23 6.58 19.44
C PHE A 96 -3.83 7.17 19.48
N ASP A 97 -2.92 6.56 20.26
CA ASP A 97 -1.52 6.97 20.30
C ASP A 97 -0.78 6.44 19.07
N LEU A 98 -0.85 7.23 18.00
CA LEU A 98 -0.17 6.94 16.74
C LEU A 98 1.34 6.79 16.92
N PHE A 99 1.98 7.50 17.87
CA PHE A 99 3.43 7.42 18.06
C PHE A 99 3.83 6.12 18.76
N ALA A 100 3.09 5.69 19.78
CA ALA A 100 3.31 4.40 20.42
C ALA A 100 3.08 3.24 19.43
N TRP A 101 2.00 3.31 18.63
CA TRP A 101 1.72 2.31 17.60
C TRP A 101 2.81 2.28 16.53
N LEU A 102 3.29 3.43 16.04
CA LEU A 102 4.42 3.46 15.09
C LEU A 102 5.68 2.81 15.68
N ALA A 103 5.94 3.02 16.96
CA ALA A 103 7.16 2.54 17.60
C ALA A 103 7.13 1.05 17.96
N ARG A 104 5.95 0.44 18.17
CA ARG A 104 5.86 -0.93 18.74
C ARG A 104 4.77 -1.81 18.12
N GLY A 105 3.91 -1.25 17.26
CA GLY A 105 2.68 -1.90 16.81
C GLY A 105 1.64 -2.05 17.91
N SER A 106 0.49 -2.63 17.58
CA SER A 106 -0.60 -2.87 18.54
C SER A 106 -0.24 -3.93 19.59
N GLY A 107 0.61 -4.90 19.22
CA GLY A 107 1.06 -6.00 20.10
C GLY A 107 2.32 -5.69 20.93
N GLY A 108 3.06 -4.63 20.58
CA GLY A 108 4.32 -4.27 21.24
C GLY A 108 5.58 -4.88 20.60
N ASP A 109 5.43 -5.74 19.60
CA ASP A 109 6.47 -6.52 18.92
C ASP A 109 6.46 -6.39 17.39
N ASN A 110 5.61 -5.51 16.84
CA ASN A 110 5.47 -5.28 15.39
C ASN A 110 5.65 -3.78 15.06
N PRO A 111 6.86 -3.22 15.19
CA PRO A 111 7.09 -1.80 14.96
C PRO A 111 6.85 -1.42 13.50
N HIS A 112 6.30 -0.22 13.27
CA HIS A 112 6.08 0.36 11.93
C HIS A 112 7.14 1.41 11.62
N THR A 113 8.39 1.13 11.99
CA THR A 113 9.55 1.98 11.71
C THR A 113 10.12 1.71 10.32
N LYS A 114 11.05 2.56 9.89
CA LYS A 114 11.75 2.39 8.63
C LYS A 114 12.40 1.01 8.51
N GLU A 115 13.05 0.55 9.58
CA GLU A 115 13.78 -0.72 9.60
C GLU A 115 12.86 -1.93 9.44
N ALA A 116 11.60 -1.81 9.87
CA ALA A 116 10.61 -2.86 9.71
C ALA A 116 9.92 -2.81 8.33
N VAL A 117 9.66 -1.60 7.81
CA VAL A 117 8.92 -1.40 6.55
C VAL A 117 9.78 -1.57 5.31
N ASP A 118 11.01 -1.04 5.32
CA ASP A 118 11.88 -1.05 4.14
C ASP A 118 12.09 -2.47 3.57
N PRO A 119 12.34 -3.52 4.38
CA PRO A 119 12.46 -4.89 3.85
C PRO A 119 11.21 -5.39 3.13
N ILE A 120 10.02 -4.95 3.54
CA ILE A 120 8.73 -5.33 2.93
C ILE A 120 8.60 -4.63 1.58
N VAL A 121 8.93 -3.34 1.53
CA VAL A 121 8.92 -2.53 0.29
C VAL A 121 9.92 -3.09 -0.71
N GLU A 122 11.14 -3.41 -0.27
CA GLU A 122 12.16 -4.03 -1.10
C GLU A 122 11.72 -5.40 -1.63
N ALA A 123 11.01 -6.20 -0.83
CA ALA A 123 10.44 -7.46 -1.29
C ALA A 123 9.40 -7.25 -2.40
N GLY A 124 8.53 -6.24 -2.27
CA GLY A 124 7.59 -5.85 -3.33
C GLY A 124 8.32 -5.39 -4.60
N LEU A 125 9.38 -4.60 -4.47
CA LEU A 125 10.22 -4.17 -5.59
C LEU A 125 10.87 -5.35 -6.30
N ARG A 126 11.48 -6.28 -5.56
CA ARG A 126 12.09 -7.51 -6.11
C ARG A 126 11.04 -8.36 -6.82
N TYR A 127 9.88 -8.58 -6.22
CA TYR A 127 8.78 -9.31 -6.84
C TYR A 127 8.39 -8.71 -8.20
N LEU A 128 8.21 -7.39 -8.27
CA LEU A 128 7.85 -6.72 -9.52
C LEU A 128 8.97 -6.79 -10.57
N ARG A 129 10.24 -6.61 -10.19
CA ARG A 129 11.37 -6.62 -11.13
C ARG A 129 11.76 -8.02 -11.58
N GLU A 130 11.97 -8.92 -10.63
CA GLU A 130 12.63 -10.20 -10.84
C GLU A 130 11.62 -11.30 -11.16
N GLU A 131 10.52 -11.37 -10.41
CA GLU A 131 9.51 -12.43 -10.62
C GLU A 131 8.50 -12.07 -11.72
N LYS A 132 8.12 -10.79 -11.82
CA LYS A 132 7.17 -10.31 -12.86
C LYS A 132 7.84 -9.68 -14.08
N GLY A 133 9.13 -9.34 -14.02
CA GLY A 133 9.88 -8.84 -15.17
C GLY A 133 9.60 -7.38 -15.55
N PHE A 134 9.01 -6.57 -14.67
CA PHE A 134 8.76 -5.15 -14.97
C PHE A 134 10.06 -4.36 -15.01
N LYS A 135 10.23 -3.55 -16.08
CA LYS A 135 11.44 -2.76 -16.31
C LYS A 135 11.38 -1.41 -15.59
N LYS A 136 10.19 -0.82 -15.58
CA LYS A 136 9.91 0.47 -14.94
C LYS A 136 9.01 0.23 -13.74
N ILE A 137 9.36 0.81 -12.60
CA ILE A 137 8.52 0.77 -11.42
C ILE A 137 8.39 2.19 -10.91
N GLY A 138 7.15 2.68 -10.89
CA GLY A 138 6.77 3.86 -10.13
C GLY A 138 6.32 3.46 -8.72
N ALA A 139 6.32 4.41 -7.80
CA ALA A 139 5.75 4.21 -6.48
C ALA A 139 4.75 5.33 -6.17
N VAL A 140 3.67 4.97 -5.48
CA VAL A 140 2.69 5.90 -4.93
C VAL A 140 2.52 5.60 -3.45
N GLY A 141 2.51 6.64 -2.62
CA GLY A 141 2.41 6.50 -1.17
C GLY A 141 1.32 7.40 -0.62
N TYR A 142 0.49 6.87 0.28
CA TYR A 142 -0.61 7.61 0.92
C TYR A 142 -0.40 7.71 2.43
N CYS A 143 -0.56 8.90 3.00
CA CYS A 143 -0.40 9.15 4.44
C CYS A 143 0.95 8.61 4.98
N PHE A 144 0.92 7.52 5.75
CA PHE A 144 2.10 6.79 6.23
C PHE A 144 3.02 6.38 5.07
N GLY A 145 2.45 5.78 4.02
CA GLY A 145 3.19 5.35 2.85
C GLY A 145 3.90 6.47 2.07
N ALA A 146 3.48 7.74 2.23
CA ALA A 146 4.18 8.88 1.62
C ALA A 146 5.51 9.22 2.32
N LYS A 147 5.74 8.70 3.53
CA LYS A 147 7.00 8.90 4.28
C LYS A 147 8.00 7.77 4.08
N VAL A 148 7.55 6.63 3.57
CA VAL A 148 8.38 5.47 3.24
C VAL A 148 9.28 5.85 2.05
N ARG A 149 10.56 5.46 2.10
CA ARG A 149 11.57 5.89 1.12
C ARG A 149 12.36 4.72 0.59
#